data_AF-A0A3R7S0K9-F1
#
_entry.id   AF-A0A3R7S0K9-F1
#
_cell.length_a   1.000
_cell.length_b   1.000
_cell.length_c   1.000
_cell.angle_alpha   90.00
_cell.angle_beta   90.00
_cell.angle_gamma   90.00
#
_symmetry.space_group_name_H-M   'P 1'
#
loop_
_entity.id
_entity.type
_entity.pdbx_description
1 polymer ?
#
loop_
_entity_poly.entity_id
_entity_poly.type
_entity_poly.pdbx_seq_one_letter_code
_entity_poly.pdbx_strand_id
1 'polypeptide(L)'
;MITSVDIKENRTHYIAHLEGEEDLFFIVPMDNDGSDNWARLQQWLDAGNEISDTIEWKHMYAAKRNMEYPELAEQFDMLWHAIDTDSLNKTSDFYVKLKQVKDNNPKPGEG
;
A
#
# COMPACT_ATOMS: atom_id res chain seq x y z
N MET A 1 15.96 13.20 -17.54
CA MET A 1 15.00 14.20 -17.01
C MET A 1 13.79 13.48 -16.42
N ILE A 2 13.08 14.08 -15.45
CA ILE A 2 11.84 13.49 -14.92
C ILE A 2 10.76 13.56 -16.00
N THR A 3 10.13 12.43 -16.32
CA THR A 3 9.07 12.32 -17.34
C THR A 3 7.69 12.10 -16.73
N SER A 4 7.61 11.37 -15.63
CA SER A 4 6.38 11.18 -14.85
C SER A 4 6.71 10.95 -13.38
N VAL A 5 5.72 11.20 -12.52
CA VAL A 5 5.79 10.92 -11.09
C VAL A 5 4.51 10.23 -10.67
N ASP A 6 4.63 9.08 -10.01
CA ASP A 6 3.51 8.30 -9.51
C ASP A 6 3.61 8.12 -7.99
N ILE A 7 2.46 7.92 -7.34
CA ILE A 7 2.43 7.55 -5.92
C ILE A 7 2.79 6.07 -5.79
N LYS A 8 3.61 5.72 -4.79
CA LYS A 8 3.89 4.31 -4.45
C LYS A 8 2.70 3.68 -3.72
N GLU A 9 2.50 2.37 -3.88
CA GLU A 9 1.33 1.62 -3.34
C GLU A 9 1.00 1.88 -1.85
N ASN A 10 2.00 2.21 -1.05
CA ASN A 10 1.87 2.47 0.37
C ASN A 10 1.61 3.96 0.71
N ARG A 11 1.45 4.84 -0.28
CA ARG A 11 1.22 6.30 -0.13
C ARG A 11 2.15 6.97 0.90
N THR A 12 3.42 6.57 0.90
CA THR A 12 4.46 7.20 1.73
C THR A 12 5.60 7.76 0.89
N HIS A 13 5.67 7.38 -0.38
CA HIS A 13 6.73 7.76 -1.29
C HIS A 13 6.17 8.05 -2.68
N TYR A 14 6.86 8.91 -3.42
CA TYR A 14 6.71 9.06 -4.85
C TYR A 14 7.80 8.29 -5.58
N ILE A 15 7.48 7.83 -6.78
CA ILE A 15 8.43 7.30 -7.74
C ILE A 15 8.49 8.25 -8.93
N ALA A 16 9.67 8.82 -9.19
CA ALA A 16 9.91 9.71 -10.32
C ALA A 16 10.64 8.93 -11.42
N HIS A 17 10.03 8.84 -12.59
CA HIS A 17 10.58 8.15 -13.75
C HIS A 17 11.53 9.07 -14.52
N LEU A 18 12.67 8.53 -14.93
CA LEU A 18 13.72 9.26 -15.60
C LEU A 18 13.89 8.77 -17.04
N GLU A 19 14.13 9.71 -17.96
CA GLU A 19 14.52 9.43 -19.34
C GLU A 19 15.88 10.03 -19.66
N GLY A 20 16.76 9.25 -20.31
CA GLY A 20 18.09 9.68 -20.73
C GLY A 20 19.13 9.75 -19.61
N GLU A 21 18.92 9.03 -18.50
CA GLU A 21 19.85 8.91 -17.37
C GLU A 21 20.24 7.45 -17.14
N GLU A 22 21.35 7.21 -16.41
CA GLU A 22 21.77 5.85 -16.03
C GLU A 22 20.73 5.18 -15.13
N ASP A 23 20.16 5.94 -14.20
CA ASP A 23 19.05 5.50 -13.37
C ASP A 23 17.72 5.68 -14.11
N LEU A 24 16.86 4.67 -14.01
CA LEU A 24 15.53 4.67 -14.63
C LEU A 24 14.48 5.39 -13.78
N PHE A 25 14.72 5.52 -12.48
CA PHE A 25 13.83 6.20 -11.54
C PHE A 25 14.56 6.54 -10.24
N PHE A 26 13.99 7.45 -9.47
CA PHE A 26 14.32 7.59 -8.05
C PHE A 26 13.05 7.57 -7.20
N ILE A 27 13.20 7.25 -5.92
CA ILE A 27 12.12 7.21 -4.94
C ILE A 27 12.42 8.25 -3.86
N VAL A 28 11.40 9.01 -3.49
CA VAL A 28 11.47 10.02 -2.42
C VAL A 28 10.25 9.89 -1.52
N PRO A 29 10.35 10.18 -0.22
CA PRO A 29 9.18 10.25 0.66
C PRO A 29 8.21 11.35 0.18
N MET A 30 6.94 11.25 0.58
CA MET A 30 5.95 12.27 0.23
C MET A 30 6.15 13.59 0.98
N ASP A 31 6.78 13.52 2.15
CA ASP A 31 7.22 14.68 2.92
C ASP A 31 8.64 15.07 2.51
N ASN A 32 8.94 16.37 2.60
CA ASN A 32 10.27 16.90 2.30
C ASN A 32 11.33 16.31 3.25
N ASP A 33 12.23 15.48 2.70
CA ASP A 33 13.34 14.87 3.43
C ASP A 33 14.67 15.64 3.29
N GLY A 34 14.68 16.75 2.55
CA GLY A 34 15.86 17.56 2.29
C GLY A 34 16.86 16.95 1.31
N SER A 35 16.52 15.85 0.61
CA SER A 35 17.39 15.23 -0.39
C SER A 35 17.45 16.04 -1.69
N ASP A 36 18.54 15.87 -2.45
CA ASP A 36 18.68 16.47 -3.79
C ASP A 36 17.58 15.98 -4.74
N ASN A 37 17.18 14.71 -4.60
CA ASN A 37 16.07 14.14 -5.37
C ASN A 37 14.72 14.78 -5.02
N TRP A 38 14.51 15.15 -3.75
CA TRP A 38 13.31 15.89 -3.35
C TRP A 38 13.29 17.30 -3.95
N ALA A 39 14.42 18.02 -3.90
CA ALA A 39 14.54 19.33 -4.54
C ALA A 39 14.27 19.26 -6.04
N ARG A 40 14.75 18.19 -6.69
CA ARG A 40 14.55 17.92 -8.11
C ARG A 40 13.09 17.61 -8.45
N LEU A 41 12.40 16.83 -7.62
CA LEU A 41 10.96 16.62 -7.74
C LEU A 41 10.19 17.94 -7.56
N GLN A 42 10.55 18.77 -6.57
CA GLN A 42 9.91 20.06 -6.34
C GLN A 42 10.04 20.99 -7.56
N GLN A 43 11.22 21.06 -8.18
CA GLN A 43 11.40 21.83 -9.42
C GLN A 43 10.50 21.34 -10.57
N TRP A 44 10.30 20.03 -10.67
CA TRP A 44 9.40 19.45 -11.68
C TRP A 44 7.93 19.81 -11.40
N LEU A 45 7.51 19.83 -10.12
CA LEU A 45 6.17 20.29 -9.71
C LEU A 45 5.99 21.79 -9.93
N ASP A 46 6.99 22.60 -9.61
CA ASP A 46 6.97 24.06 -9.79
C ASP A 46 6.89 24.46 -11.28
N ALA A 47 7.31 23.58 -12.19
CA ALA A 47 7.12 23.72 -13.63
C ALA A 47 5.68 23.45 -14.10
N GLY A 48 4.75 23.13 -13.19
CA GLY A 48 3.34 22.91 -13.48
C GLY A 48 2.98 21.48 -13.87
N ASN A 49 3.87 20.51 -13.63
CA ASN A 49 3.56 19.10 -13.85
C ASN A 49 2.76 18.53 -12.67
N GLU A 50 2.01 17.46 -12.91
CA GLU A 50 1.12 16.85 -11.91
C GLU A 50 1.58 15.43 -11.56
N ILE A 51 1.45 15.08 -10.28
CA ILE A 51 1.66 13.71 -9.83
C ILE A 51 0.45 12.87 -10.21
N SER A 52 0.72 11.75 -10.87
CA SER A 52 -0.27 10.74 -11.22
C SER A 52 -0.63 9.89 -9.98
N ASP A 53 -1.89 9.93 -9.54
CA ASP A 53 -2.46 9.00 -8.56
C ASP A 53 -3.28 7.93 -9.30
N THR A 54 -2.58 7.04 -10.02
CA THR A 54 -3.19 5.89 -10.71
C THR A 54 -3.43 4.70 -9.79
N ILE A 55 -3.11 4.83 -8.49
CA ILE A 55 -3.40 3.81 -7.48
C ILE A 55 -4.93 3.73 -7.33
N GLU A 56 -5.54 2.91 -8.20
CA GLU A 56 -6.96 2.59 -8.15
C GLU A 56 -7.33 2.21 -6.71
N TRP A 57 -8.53 2.59 -6.29
CA TRP A 57 -9.18 2.23 -5.02
C TRP A 57 -8.99 0.75 -4.62
N LYS A 58 -8.74 -0.15 -5.58
CA LYS A 58 -8.37 -1.55 -5.38
C LYS A 58 -7.11 -1.74 -4.52
N HIS A 59 -6.13 -0.87 -4.63
CA HIS A 59 -4.92 -0.92 -3.82
C HIS A 59 -5.16 -0.34 -2.43
N MET A 60 -6.04 0.66 -2.29
CA MET A 60 -6.34 1.25 -0.98
C MET A 60 -6.96 0.23 -0.01
N TYR A 61 -7.98 -0.53 -0.41
CA TYR A 61 -8.56 -1.53 0.49
C TYR A 61 -7.56 -2.67 0.77
N ALA A 62 -6.77 -3.09 -0.23
CA ALA A 62 -5.78 -4.15 -0.06
C ALA A 62 -4.64 -3.72 0.88
N ALA A 63 -4.14 -2.49 0.75
CA ALA A 63 -3.13 -1.91 1.62
C ALA A 63 -3.64 -1.79 3.05
N LYS A 64 -4.87 -1.27 3.25
CA LYS A 64 -5.47 -1.18 4.59
C LYS A 64 -5.68 -2.56 5.22
N ARG A 65 -6.16 -3.54 4.46
CA ARG A 65 -6.25 -4.94 4.94
C ARG A 65 -4.87 -5.46 5.36
N ASN A 66 -3.83 -5.24 4.56
CA ASN A 66 -2.48 -5.68 4.89
C ASN A 66 -1.95 -5.03 6.19
N MET A 67 -2.24 -3.75 6.42
CA MET A 67 -1.86 -3.04 7.65
C MET A 67 -2.64 -3.47 8.89
N GLU A 68 -3.90 -3.89 8.72
CA GLU A 68 -4.78 -4.28 9.83
C GLU A 68 -4.79 -5.78 10.11
N TYR A 69 -4.33 -6.60 9.17
CA TYR A 69 -4.21 -8.04 9.41
C TYR A 69 -3.22 -8.28 10.55
N PRO A 70 -3.52 -9.25 11.45
CA PRO A 70 -2.52 -9.74 12.40
C PRO A 70 -1.28 -10.26 11.68
N GLU A 71 -0.16 -10.37 12.38
CA GLU A 71 1.05 -10.99 11.83
C GLU A 71 0.77 -12.37 11.25
N LEU A 72 1.45 -12.76 10.17
CA LEU A 72 1.19 -14.06 9.51
C LEU A 72 1.36 -15.24 10.47
N ALA A 73 2.31 -15.16 11.40
CA ALA A 73 2.50 -16.18 12.43
C ALA A 73 1.26 -16.33 13.34
N GLU A 74 0.68 -15.22 13.77
CA GLU A 74 -0.56 -15.22 14.57
C GLU A 74 -1.75 -15.73 13.76
N GLN A 75 -1.84 -15.38 12.48
CA GLN A 75 -2.88 -15.90 11.60
C GLN A 75 -2.80 -17.43 11.45
N PHE A 76 -1.59 -17.98 11.28
CA PHE A 76 -1.39 -19.42 11.18
C PHE A 76 -1.61 -20.13 12.52
N ASP A 77 -1.28 -19.50 13.64
CA ASP A 77 -1.56 -20.02 14.98
C ASP A 77 -3.07 -20.11 15.24
N MET A 78 -3.82 -19.04 14.96
CA MET A 78 -5.29 -19.05 15.04
C MET A 78 -5.91 -20.12 14.12
N LEU A 79 -5.37 -20.28 12.91
CA LEU A 79 -5.83 -21.32 11.98
C LEU A 79 -5.57 -22.72 12.52
N TRP A 80 -4.38 -22.95 13.07
CA TRP A 80 -4.01 -24.23 13.68
C TRP A 80 -4.94 -24.56 14.86
N HIS A 81 -5.15 -23.62 15.78
CA HIS A 81 -6.06 -23.80 16.92
C HIS A 81 -7.49 -24.10 16.49
N ALA A 82 -7.98 -23.44 15.44
CA ALA A 82 -9.31 -23.70 14.90
C ALA A 82 -9.44 -25.13 14.33
N ILE A 83 -8.37 -25.67 13.72
CA ILE A 83 -8.34 -27.06 13.24
C ILE A 83 -8.24 -28.05 14.41
N ASP A 84 -7.33 -27.81 15.35
CA ASP A 84 -7.06 -28.71 16.49
C ASP A 84 -8.30 -28.90 17.39
N THR A 85 -9.11 -27.85 17.51
CA THR A 85 -10.36 -27.86 18.29
C THR A 85 -11.60 -28.25 17.49
N ASP A 86 -11.45 -28.65 16.22
CA ASP A 86 -12.55 -28.93 15.27
C ASP A 86 -13.56 -27.77 15.17
N SER A 87 -13.06 -26.53 15.29
CA SER A 87 -13.84 -25.30 15.32
C SER A 87 -13.62 -24.39 14.11
N LEU A 88 -12.97 -24.89 13.04
CA LEU A 88 -12.70 -24.16 11.80
C LEU A 88 -14.00 -23.84 11.03
N ASN A 89 -14.73 -22.84 11.53
CA ASN A 89 -15.98 -22.35 10.98
C ASN A 89 -16.09 -20.82 11.22
N LYS A 90 -17.27 -20.24 10.98
CA LYS A 90 -17.48 -18.78 11.06
C LYS A 90 -17.43 -18.18 12.47
N THR A 91 -17.31 -19.01 13.50
CA THR A 91 -17.13 -18.57 14.90
C THR A 91 -15.68 -18.69 15.36
N SER A 92 -14.77 -19.27 14.55
CA SER A 92 -13.34 -19.34 14.88
C SER A 92 -12.72 -17.94 14.94
N ASP A 93 -11.71 -17.78 15.80
CA ASP A 93 -10.96 -16.52 15.91
C ASP A 93 -10.32 -16.14 14.57
N PHE A 94 -9.75 -17.12 13.85
CA PHE A 94 -9.23 -16.94 12.50
C PHE A 94 -10.25 -16.27 11.58
N TYR A 95 -11.48 -16.79 11.52
CA TYR A 95 -12.52 -16.22 10.67
C TYR A 95 -12.97 -14.85 11.17
N VAL A 96 -13.28 -14.69 12.46
CA VAL A 96 -13.84 -13.46 13.01
C VAL A 96 -12.87 -12.29 12.85
N LYS A 97 -11.58 -12.50 13.13
CA LYS A 97 -10.53 -11.47 12.99
C LYS A 97 -10.36 -11.04 11.54
N LEU A 98 -10.21 -11.98 10.61
CA LEU A 98 -10.05 -11.63 9.20
C LEU A 98 -11.32 -11.02 8.61
N LYS A 99 -12.50 -11.47 9.05
CA LYS A 99 -13.78 -10.89 8.63
C LYS A 99 -13.86 -9.43 9.07
N GLN A 100 -13.51 -9.11 10.32
CA GLN A 100 -13.52 -7.74 10.81
C GLN A 100 -12.65 -6.81 9.96
N VAL A 101 -11.43 -7.22 9.63
CA VAL A 101 -10.53 -6.45 8.75
C VAL A 101 -11.14 -6.25 7.36
N LYS A 102 -11.79 -7.28 6.80
CA LYS A 102 -12.45 -7.21 5.49
C LYS A 102 -13.70 -6.35 5.50
N ASP A 103 -14.48 -6.37 6.58
CA ASP A 103 -15.68 -5.54 6.76
C ASP A 103 -15.31 -4.06 6.91
N ASN A 104 -14.25 -3.76 7.67
CA ASN A 104 -13.71 -2.40 7.81
C ASN A 104 -13.14 -1.86 6.49
N ASN A 105 -12.62 -2.76 5.64
CA ASN A 105 -11.95 -2.44 4.39
C ASN A 105 -12.55 -3.25 3.24
N PRO A 106 -13.80 -2.97 2.80
CA PRO A 106 -14.50 -3.76 1.79
C PRO A 106 -13.81 -3.63 0.43
N LYS A 107 -13.82 -4.72 -0.35
CA LYS A 107 -13.40 -4.64 -1.74
C LYS A 107 -14.45 -3.84 -2.51
N PRO A 108 -14.07 -2.97 -3.47
CA PRO A 108 -15.04 -2.32 -4.34
C PRO A 108 -15.93 -3.37 -5.03
N GLY A 109 -17.24 -3.26 -4.81
CA GLY A 109 -18.26 -4.20 -5.30
C GLY A 109 -18.72 -5.27 -4.31
N GLU A 110 -18.20 -5.34 -3.08
CA GLU A 110 -18.71 -6.21 -1.99
C GLU A 110 -19.86 -5.57 -1.18
N GLY A 111 -20.62 -4.63 -1.76
CA GLY A 111 -21.71 -3.88 -1.11
C GLY A 111 -23.12 -4.38 -1.44
#